data_AF-A0A1B2HC35-F1
#
_entry.id   AF-A0A1B2HC35-F1
#
_cell.length_a   1.000
_cell.length_b   1.000
_cell.length_c   1.000
_cell.angle_alpha   90.00
_cell.angle_beta   90.00
_cell.angle_gamma   90.00
#
_symmetry.space_group_name_H-M   'P 1'
#
loop_
_entity.id
_entity.type
_entity.pdbx_description
1 polymer ?
#
loop_
_entity_poly.entity_id
_entity_poly.type
_entity_poly.pdbx_seq_one_letter_code
_entity_poly.pdbx_strand_id
1 'polypeptide(L)'
;MNSTAALIAATYLDLAKDVMQLPVALLDLREQLDLPREVVDATILEMTKTGFVHLLPSSDRSRNDSEVMEAAIPVGGERKDFLVFEGEFFGE
;
A
#
# COMPACT_ATOMS: atom_id res chain seq x y z
N MET A 1 -5.78 -16.55 6.21
CA MET A 1 -5.16 -15.31 5.69
C MET A 1 -3.74 -15.63 5.26
N ASN A 2 -3.31 -15.17 4.08
CA ASN A 2 -1.95 -15.36 3.57
C ASN A 2 -0.96 -14.65 4.52
N SER A 3 0.12 -15.30 4.96
CA SER A 3 1.08 -14.72 5.92
C SER A 3 1.64 -13.36 5.46
N THR A 4 1.81 -13.19 4.16
CA THR A 4 2.26 -11.94 3.52
C THR A 4 1.26 -10.80 3.66
N ALA A 5 -0.04 -11.07 3.49
CA ALA A 5 -1.08 -10.04 3.58
C ALA A 5 -1.22 -9.50 5.01
N ALA A 6 -1.06 -10.38 6.01
CA ALA A 6 -1.04 -9.97 7.42
C ALA A 6 0.18 -9.09 7.74
N LEU A 7 1.35 -9.43 7.17
CA LEU A 7 2.56 -8.63 7.33
C LEU A 7 2.40 -7.24 6.68
N ILE A 8 1.91 -7.18 5.44
CA ILE A 8 1.65 -5.91 4.74
C ILE A 8 0.68 -5.03 5.55
N ALA A 9 -0.38 -5.62 6.11
CA ALA A 9 -1.33 -4.88 6.94
C ALA A 9 -0.70 -4.33 8.23
N ALA A 10 0.12 -5.13 8.92
CA ALA A 10 0.84 -4.69 10.13
C ALA A 10 1.84 -3.56 9.83
N THR A 11 2.63 -3.71 8.76
CA THR A 11 3.58 -2.67 8.32
C THR A 11 2.87 -1.40 7.87
N TYR A 12 1.72 -1.53 7.18
CA TYR A 12 0.89 -0.38 6.84
C TYR A 12 0.43 0.37 8.10
N LEU A 13 -0.07 -0.34 9.12
CA LEU A 13 -0.53 0.29 10.36
C LEU A 13 0.60 1.01 11.10
N ASP A 14 1.81 0.42 11.14
CA ASP A 14 2.98 1.06 11.74
C ASP A 14 3.33 2.38 11.02
N LEU A 15 3.39 2.36 9.68
CA LEU A 15 3.63 3.56 8.87
C LEU A 15 2.51 4.59 8.95
N ALA A 16 1.26 4.11 9.04
CA ALA A 16 0.08 4.93 9.20
C ALA A 16 -0.11 5.44 10.64
N LYS A 17 0.78 5.07 11.58
CA LYS A 17 0.72 5.41 13.01
C LYS A 17 -0.61 5.00 13.65
N ASP A 18 -1.07 3.79 13.35
CA ASP A 18 -2.36 3.22 13.76
C ASP A 18 -3.59 4.01 13.27
N VAL A 19 -3.40 4.99 12.37
CA VAL A 19 -4.50 5.74 11.76
C VAL A 19 -4.93 5.06 10.48
N MET A 20 -6.05 4.35 10.54
CA MET A 20 -6.67 3.78 9.35
C MET A 20 -7.09 4.88 8.37
N GLN A 21 -7.22 4.52 7.10
CA GLN A 21 -7.55 5.46 6.02
C GLN A 21 -6.47 6.51 5.71
N LEU A 22 -5.29 6.45 6.36
CA LEU A 22 -4.16 7.31 6.04
C LEU A 22 -3.41 6.78 4.80
N PRO A 23 -3.16 7.60 3.76
CA PRO A 23 -2.37 7.18 2.62
C PRO A 23 -0.91 6.95 3.00
N VAL A 24 -0.43 5.74 2.72
CA VAL A 24 0.96 5.32 2.90
C VAL A 24 1.58 5.09 1.53
N ALA A 25 2.80 5.59 1.30
CA ALA A 25 3.47 5.39 0.02
C ALA A 25 3.93 3.93 -0.12
N LEU A 26 3.82 3.39 -1.33
CA LEU A 26 4.28 2.04 -1.64
C LEU A 26 5.79 1.88 -1.48
N LEU A 27 6.56 2.96 -1.68
CA LEU A 27 8.00 2.97 -1.43
C LEU A 27 8.29 2.70 0.06
N ASP A 28 7.75 3.54 0.94
CA ASP A 28 7.90 3.42 2.39
C ASP A 28 7.47 2.02 2.89
N LEU A 29 6.34 1.50 2.39
CA LEU A 29 5.87 0.15 2.74
C LEU A 29 6.88 -0.93 2.34
N ARG A 30 7.40 -0.88 1.11
CA ARG A 30 8.35 -1.88 0.62
C ARG A 30 9.71 -1.79 1.31
N GLU A 31 10.17 -0.60 1.67
CA GLU A 31 11.42 -0.45 2.43
C GLU A 31 11.36 -1.09 3.81
N GLN A 32 10.18 -1.11 4.43
CA GLN A 32 9.95 -1.79 5.72
C GLN A 32 9.72 -3.31 5.58
N LEU A 33 9.43 -3.80 4.37
CA LEU A 33 9.17 -5.21 4.10
C LEU A 33 10.43 -5.85 3.52
N ASP A 34 10.99 -6.86 4.21
CA ASP A 34 12.07 -7.70 3.65
C ASP A 34 11.49 -8.73 2.65
N LEU A 35 10.79 -8.25 1.63
CA LEU A 35 10.09 -9.06 0.64
C LEU A 35 10.36 -8.54 -0.78
N PRO A 36 10.39 -9.43 -1.78
CA PRO A 36 10.55 -9.01 -3.16
C PRO A 36 9.33 -8.20 -3.61
N ARG A 37 9.60 -7.10 -4.32
CA ARG A 37 8.59 -6.16 -4.84
C ARG A 37 7.43 -6.88 -5.54
N GLU A 38 7.73 -7.86 -6.38
CA GLU A 38 6.71 -8.62 -7.12
C GLU A 38 5.70 -9.34 -6.22
N VAL A 39 6.15 -9.86 -5.08
CA VAL A 39 5.30 -10.56 -4.11
C VAL A 39 4.43 -9.56 -3.36
N VAL A 40 5.01 -8.44 -2.94
CA VAL A 40 4.27 -7.37 -2.28
C VAL A 40 3.20 -6.80 -3.22
N ASP A 41 3.57 -6.48 -4.45
CA ASP A 41 2.67 -5.91 -5.46
C ASP A 41 1.55 -6.88 -5.83
N ALA A 42 1.87 -8.16 -6.05
CA ALA A 42 0.87 -9.18 -6.31
C ALA A 42 -0.12 -9.30 -5.15
N THR A 43 0.38 -9.30 -3.90
CA THR A 43 -0.47 -9.41 -2.71
C THR A 43 -1.36 -8.18 -2.54
N ILE A 44 -0.83 -6.96 -2.72
CA ILE A 44 -1.61 -5.72 -2.67
C ILE A 44 -2.69 -5.72 -3.77
N LEU A 45 -2.37 -6.22 -4.97
CA LEU A 45 -3.33 -6.36 -6.06
C LEU A 45 -4.43 -7.38 -5.76
N GLU A 46 -4.15 -8.44 -4.98
CA GLU A 46 -5.18 -9.36 -4.50
C GLU A 46 -6.04 -8.71 -3.40
N MET A 47 -5.44 -7.92 -2.51
CA MET A 47 -6.14 -7.21 -1.44
C MET A 47 -7.05 -6.08 -1.97
N THR A 48 -6.67 -5.45 -3.08
CA THR A 48 -7.52 -4.46 -3.76
C THR A 48 -8.73 -5.09 -4.43
N LYS A 49 -8.59 -6.27 -5.03
CA LYS A 49 -9.73 -7.02 -5.60
C LYS A 49 -10.76 -7.43 -4.56
N THR A 50 -10.33 -7.63 -3.32
CA THR A 50 -11.19 -8.02 -2.19
C THR A 50 -11.79 -6.82 -1.45
N GLY A 51 -11.41 -5.59 -1.81
CA GLY A 51 -11.93 -4.35 -1.22
C GLY A 51 -11.27 -3.95 0.11
N PHE A 52 -10.26 -4.69 0.59
CA PHE A 52 -9.56 -4.35 1.83
C PHE A 52 -8.55 -3.22 1.67
N VAL A 53 -8.04 -3.01 0.46
CA VAL A 53 -7.03 -1.99 0.15
C VAL A 53 -7.49 -1.18 -1.06
N HIS A 54 -7.22 0.11 -1.02
CA HIS A 54 -7.42 1.05 -2.11
C HIS A 54 -6.08 1.61 -2.55
N LEU A 55 -5.84 1.56 -3.85
CA LEU A 55 -4.67 2.16 -4.47
C LEU A 55 -5.03 3.56 -4.96
N LEU A 56 -4.29 4.56 -4.49
CA LEU A 56 -4.51 5.96 -4.79
C LEU A 56 -3.40 6.49 -5.71
N PRO A 57 -3.75 7.29 -6.73
CA PRO A 57 -2.74 8.06 -7.46
C PRO A 57 -2.17 9.12 -6.53
N SER A 58 -0.95 9.57 -6.80
CA SER A 58 -0.43 10.78 -6.14
C SER A 58 -1.30 11.99 -6.51
N SER A 59 -2.22 12.37 -5.62
CA SER A 59 -2.98 13.63 -5.72
C SER A 59 -2.08 14.83 -5.42
N ASP A 60 -1.00 14.63 -4.68
CA ASP A 60 -0.07 15.66 -4.28
C ASP A 60 1.17 15.64 -5.18
N ARG A 61 1.12 16.42 -6.28
CA ARG A 61 2.28 16.66 -7.15
C ARG A 61 3.48 17.30 -6.43
N SER A 62 3.34 17.70 -5.16
CA SER A 62 4.43 18.32 -4.41
C SER A 62 5.49 17.29 -3.99
N ARG A 63 5.09 16.02 -3.80
CA ARG A 63 6.05 14.90 -3.65
C ARG A 63 6.43 14.36 -5.04
N ASN A 64 7.07 15.22 -5.84
CA ASN A 64 7.68 14.85 -7.14
C ASN A 64 9.02 14.13 -6.91
N ASP A 65 8.98 13.12 -6.06
CA ASP A 65 10.14 12.32 -5.70
C ASP A 65 10.23 11.17 -6.71
N SER A 66 11.25 11.21 -7.56
CA SER A 66 11.38 10.25 -8.67
C SER A 66 11.37 8.80 -8.17
N GLU A 67 11.87 8.54 -6.97
CA GLU A 67 11.93 7.21 -6.38
C GLU A 67 10.53 6.69 -6.02
N VAL A 68 9.65 7.55 -5.50
CA VAL A 68 8.24 7.23 -5.24
C VAL A 68 7.50 6.91 -6.56
N MET A 69 7.79 7.67 -7.62
CA MET A 69 7.17 7.46 -8.93
C MET A 69 7.62 6.15 -9.60
N GLU A 70 8.85 5.69 -9.34
CA GLU A 70 9.36 4.40 -9.81
C GLU A 70 8.79 3.22 -9.00
N ALA A 71 8.40 3.47 -7.75
CA ALA A 71 7.72 2.51 -6.90
C ALA A 71 6.24 2.32 -7.24
N ALA A 72 5.64 3.14 -8.11
CA ALA A 72 4.23 3.04 -8.45
C ALA A 72 3.80 1.66 -8.99
N ILE A 73 2.56 1.25 -8.71
CA ILE A 73 1.90 0.11 -9.35
C ILE A 73 1.02 0.65 -10.49
N PRO A 74 1.23 0.24 -11.75
CA PRO A 74 0.37 0.63 -12.85
C PRO A 74 -0.96 -0.15 -12.80
N VAL A 75 -2.07 0.56 -12.62
CA VAL A 75 -3.43 -0.02 -12.59
C VAL A 75 -4.33 0.77 -13.53
N GLY A 76 -4.92 0.11 -14.53
CA GLY A 76 -5.89 0.74 -15.43
C GLY A 76 -5.34 1.90 -16.28
N GLY A 77 -4.02 1.95 -16.51
CA GLY A 77 -3.36 3.05 -17.22
C GLY A 77 -2.94 4.23 -16.34
N GLU A 78 -3.23 4.18 -15.04
CA GLU A 78 -2.78 5.15 -14.05
C GLU A 78 -1.70 4.56 -13.15
N ARG A 79 -0.77 5.42 -12.72
CA ARG A 79 0.19 5.07 -11.67
C ARG A 79 -0.46 5.30 -10.31
N LYS A 80 -0.39 4.28 -9.46
CA LYS A 80 -0.83 4.35 -8.08
C LYS A 80 0.39 4.24 -7.19
N ASP A 81 0.66 5.30 -6.44
CA ASP A 81 1.89 5.47 -5.65
C ASP A 81 1.61 5.27 -4.15
N PHE A 82 0.34 5.35 -3.77
CA PHE A 82 -0.13 5.24 -2.39
C PHE A 82 -1.12 4.10 -2.23
N LEU A 83 -1.16 3.54 -1.04
CA LEU A 83 -2.19 2.61 -0.61
C LEU A 83 -2.90 3.13 0.65
N VAL A 84 -4.14 2.72 0.79
CA VAL A 84 -4.96 2.94 1.97
C VAL A 84 -5.69 1.65 2.29
N PHE A 85 -5.70 1.22 3.55
CA PHE A 85 -6.58 0.14 3.97
C PHE A 85 -7.98 0.69 4.28
N GLU A 86 -9.01 0.00 3.79
CA GLU A 86 -10.40 0.33 4.13
C GLU A 86 -10.84 -0.39 5.40
N GLY A 87 -11.41 0.37 6.34
CA GLY A 87 -12.23 -0.12 7.45
C GLY A 87 -11.50 -0.37 8.77
N GLU A 88 -12.23 -0.14 9.86
CA GLU A 88 -11.94 -0.62 11.22
C GLU A 88 -11.39 -2.05 11.15
N PHE A 89 -10.10 -2.21 11.41
CA PHE A 89 -9.51 -3.51 11.75
C PHE A 89 -10.40 -4.07 12.85
N PHE A 90 -11.16 -5.12 12.54
CA PHE A 90 -12.08 -5.77 13.47
C PHE A 90 -11.31 -6.11 14.75
N GLY A 91 -11.40 -5.21 15.74
CA GLY A 91 -11.16 -5.49 17.12
C GLY A 91 -12.37 -6.27 17.61
N GLU A 92 -12.10 -7.49 18.05
CA GLU A 92 -13.03 -8.32 18.81
C GLU A 92 -13.72 -7.57 19.96
#